data_AF-A0A9E5WE34-F1
#
_entry.id   AF-A0A9E5WE34-F1
#
_cell.length_a   1.000
_cell.length_b   1.000
_cell.length_c   1.000
_cell.angle_alpha   90.00
_cell.angle_beta   90.00
_cell.angle_gamma   90.00
#
_symmetry.space_group_name_H-M   'P 1'
#
loop_
_entity.id
_entity.type
_entity.pdbx_description
1 polymer ?
#
loop_
_entity_poly.entity_id
_entity_poly.type
_entity_poly.pdbx_seq_one_letter_code
_entity_poly.pdbx_strand_id
1 'polypeptide(L)'
;MANKTYLNSFLKQPYEVLPISIDFSANMEPGETIDLGNSTVAAINIADGEDVAATILENSSLAVVDDTKLTVLVKGGSDKNQYEITLRAYISATKKLEEDIRMIVRD
;
A
#
# COMPACT_ATOMS: atom_id res chain seq x y z
N MET A 1 20.75 -9.39 -2.48
CA MET A 1 19.50 -8.64 -2.29
C MET A 1 19.44 -8.22 -0.83
N ALA A 2 19.27 -6.93 -0.53
CA ALA A 2 19.17 -6.47 0.85
C ALA A 2 17.80 -6.86 1.42
N ASN A 3 17.77 -7.42 2.64
CA ASN A 3 16.52 -7.68 3.33
C ASN A 3 15.91 -6.34 3.78
N LYS A 4 14.94 -5.84 3.01
CA LYS A 4 14.12 -4.70 3.41
C LYS A 4 13.35 -5.10 4.67
N THR A 5 13.52 -4.33 5.74
CA THR A 5 12.76 -4.54 6.99
C THR A 5 11.46 -3.78 6.85
N TYR A 6 10.35 -4.52 6.86
CA TYR A 6 9.03 -3.93 6.81
C TYR A 6 8.62 -3.53 8.23
N LEU A 7 8.28 -2.26 8.43
CA LEU A 7 7.76 -1.78 9.70
C LEU A 7 6.33 -2.27 9.95
N ASN A 8 5.59 -2.57 8.87
CA ASN A 8 4.21 -3.06 8.92
C ASN A 8 4.04 -4.34 8.10
N SER A 9 3.36 -5.34 8.67
CA SER A 9 2.98 -6.57 7.95
C SER A 9 1.64 -7.12 8.43
N PHE A 10 0.91 -7.79 7.55
CA PHE A 10 -0.35 -8.46 7.88
C PHE A 10 -0.53 -9.78 7.13
N LEU A 11 -1.43 -10.61 7.65
CA LEU A 11 -1.84 -11.89 7.05
C LEU A 11 -3.19 -11.73 6.35
N LYS A 12 -3.36 -12.44 5.23
CA LYS A 12 -4.65 -12.62 4.57
C LYS A 12 -4.78 -14.01 3.97
N GLN A 13 -6.03 -14.39 3.70
CA GLN A 13 -6.40 -15.57 2.93
C GLN A 13 -6.44 -15.22 1.43
N PRO A 14 -6.18 -16.18 0.51
CA PRO A 14 -6.21 -15.92 -0.94
C PRO A 14 -7.54 -15.32 -1.45
N TYR A 15 -8.67 -15.71 -0.87
CA TYR A 15 -10.00 -15.26 -1.29
C TYR A 15 -10.41 -13.90 -0.69
N GLU A 16 -9.71 -13.42 0.33
CA GLU A 16 -10.07 -12.19 1.03
C GLU A 16 -9.80 -10.94 0.18
N VAL A 17 -10.72 -9.99 0.30
CA VAL A 17 -10.56 -8.60 -0.13
C VAL A 17 -10.58 -7.74 1.13
N LEU A 18 -9.49 -7.03 1.41
CA LEU A 18 -9.32 -6.28 2.65
C LEU A 18 -8.84 -4.85 2.35
N PRO A 19 -9.34 -3.84 3.08
CA PRO A 19 -8.72 -2.52 3.06
C PRO A 19 -7.42 -2.56 3.84
N ILE A 20 -6.39 -1.92 3.29
CA ILE A 20 -5.21 -1.51 4.04
C ILE A 20 -5.13 0.01 3.98
N SER A 21 -4.78 0.62 5.11
CA SER A 21 -4.68 2.07 5.21
C SER A 21 -3.38 2.45 5.89
N ILE A 22 -2.79 3.56 5.43
CA ILE A 22 -1.60 4.17 6.03
C ILE A 22 -1.95 5.59 6.44
N ASP A 23 -1.62 5.92 7.68
CA ASP A 23 -1.73 7.26 8.23
C ASP A 23 -0.39 7.98 8.13
N PHE A 24 -0.37 9.06 7.36
CA PHE A 24 0.80 9.90 7.13
C PHE A 24 0.88 11.11 8.07
N SER A 25 -0.09 11.27 8.99
CA SER A 25 -0.20 12.46 9.87
C SER A 25 1.05 12.77 10.67
N ALA A 26 1.81 11.77 11.11
CA ALA A 26 3.05 11.96 11.86
C ALA A 26 4.14 12.72 11.06
N ASN A 27 4.06 12.70 9.73
CA ASN A 27 4.98 13.36 8.82
C ASN A 27 4.35 14.57 8.12
N MET A 28 3.14 14.96 8.52
CA MET A 28 2.38 16.07 7.95
C MET A 28 2.33 17.26 8.92
N GLU A 29 2.39 18.46 8.36
CA GLU A 29 2.15 19.69 9.10
C GLU A 29 0.63 19.95 9.24
N PRO A 30 0.18 20.70 10.26
CA PRO A 30 -1.22 21.03 10.41
C PRO A 30 -1.81 21.71 9.16
N GLY A 31 -2.92 21.20 8.66
CA GLY A 31 -3.63 21.74 7.49
C GLY A 31 -3.13 21.22 6.14
N GLU A 32 -2.10 20.36 6.12
CA GLU A 32 -1.75 19.60 4.92
C GLU A 32 -2.81 18.53 4.63
N THR A 33 -3.06 18.29 3.35
CA THR A 33 -4.00 17.26 2.89
C THR A 33 -3.36 16.41 1.80
N ILE A 34 -3.79 15.15 1.69
CA ILE A 34 -3.34 14.26 0.62
C ILE A 34 -4.08 14.60 -0.68
N ASP A 35 -3.31 14.87 -1.73
CA ASP A 35 -3.76 14.93 -3.11
C ASP A 35 -3.90 13.52 -3.69
N LEU A 36 -5.12 12.99 -3.67
CA LEU A 36 -5.43 11.68 -4.22
C LEU A 36 -5.09 11.56 -5.71
N GLY A 37 -5.28 12.64 -6.50
CA GLY A 37 -5.13 12.61 -7.95
C GLY A 37 -3.70 12.35 -8.42
N ASN A 38 -2.71 12.70 -7.59
CA ASN A 38 -1.30 12.44 -7.84
C ASN A 38 -0.72 11.29 -7.00
N SER A 39 -1.47 10.81 -6.00
CA SER A 39 -1.07 9.69 -5.17
C SER A 39 -1.11 8.37 -5.93
N THR A 40 -0.27 7.42 -5.56
CA THR A 40 -0.15 6.13 -6.26
C THR A 40 -0.01 4.97 -5.30
N VAL A 41 -0.29 3.78 -5.80
CA VAL A 41 -0.08 2.51 -5.11
C VAL A 41 0.58 1.51 -6.07
N ALA A 42 1.50 0.71 -5.56
CA ALA A 42 2.15 -0.37 -6.29
C ALA A 42 2.08 -1.67 -5.47
N ALA A 43 2.12 -2.81 -6.16
CA ALA A 43 2.25 -4.12 -5.51
C ALA A 43 3.31 -4.95 -6.24
N ILE A 44 4.33 -5.39 -5.51
CA ILE A 44 5.44 -6.18 -6.03
C ILE A 44 5.47 -7.54 -5.35
N ASN A 45 5.67 -8.62 -6.11
CA ASN A 45 5.97 -9.92 -5.53
C ASN A 45 7.40 -9.93 -5.02
N ILE A 46 7.58 -10.20 -3.72
CA ILE A 46 8.90 -10.11 -3.06
C ILE A 46 9.85 -11.20 -3.57
N ALA A 47 9.33 -12.34 -4.04
CA ALA A 47 10.16 -13.48 -4.43
C ALA A 47 10.94 -13.25 -5.74
N ASP A 48 10.31 -12.59 -6.71
CA ASP A 48 10.84 -12.40 -8.07
C ASP A 48 10.98 -10.93 -8.48
N GLY A 49 10.37 -10.00 -7.73
CA GLY A 49 10.38 -8.56 -8.02
C GLY A 49 9.38 -8.13 -9.09
N GLU A 50 8.47 -9.01 -9.52
CA GLU A 50 7.49 -8.71 -10.56
C GLU A 50 6.39 -7.76 -10.08
N ASP A 51 5.93 -6.88 -10.98
CA ASP A 51 4.75 -6.05 -10.74
C ASP A 51 3.47 -6.89 -10.85
N VAL A 52 2.75 -6.95 -9.74
CA VAL A 52 1.52 -7.72 -9.58
C VAL A 52 0.34 -6.84 -9.17
N ALA A 53 0.44 -5.51 -9.38
CA ALA A 53 -0.61 -4.56 -9.04
C ALA A 53 -1.98 -4.96 -9.59
N ALA A 54 -2.06 -5.42 -10.84
CA ALA A 54 -3.32 -5.80 -11.47
C ALA A 54 -4.03 -7.01 -10.82
N THR A 55 -3.28 -7.87 -10.13
CA THR A 55 -3.84 -9.08 -9.49
C THR A 55 -4.03 -8.90 -7.99
N ILE A 56 -3.23 -8.03 -7.36
CA ILE A 56 -3.21 -7.81 -5.92
C ILE A 56 -4.03 -6.58 -5.49
N LEU A 57 -4.20 -5.58 -6.35
CA LEU A 57 -4.94 -4.36 -6.03
C LEU A 57 -6.32 -4.40 -6.68
N GLU A 58 -7.36 -4.03 -5.93
CA GLU A 58 -8.68 -3.80 -6.52
C GLU A 58 -8.64 -2.52 -7.35
N ASN A 59 -9.21 -2.57 -8.55
CA ASN A 59 -9.09 -1.47 -9.49
C ASN A 59 -9.81 -0.22 -8.97
N SER A 60 -9.19 0.95 -9.16
CA SER A 60 -9.74 2.24 -8.70
C SER A 60 -10.11 2.29 -7.20
N SER A 61 -9.47 1.47 -6.36
CA SER A 61 -9.75 1.41 -4.92
C SER A 61 -8.87 2.32 -4.06
N LEU A 62 -7.87 2.97 -4.66
CA LEU A 62 -7.06 3.96 -3.95
C LEU A 62 -7.94 5.16 -3.59
N ALA A 63 -7.99 5.49 -2.31
CA ALA A 63 -8.81 6.57 -1.79
C ALA A 63 -8.13 7.27 -0.61
N VAL A 64 -8.53 8.51 -0.39
CA VAL A 64 -8.24 9.29 0.82
C VAL A 64 -9.41 9.10 1.77
N VAL A 65 -9.16 8.55 2.98
CA VAL A 65 -10.20 8.29 3.99
C VAL A 65 -10.46 9.53 4.85
N ASP A 66 -9.38 10.20 5.20
CA ASP A 66 -9.33 11.52 5.81
C ASP A 66 -8.11 12.25 5.24
N ASP A 67 -7.95 13.54 5.52
CA ASP A 67 -6.91 14.39 4.94
C ASP A 67 -5.48 13.84 5.08
N THR A 68 -5.22 12.87 5.97
CA THR A 68 -3.90 12.28 6.24
C THR A 68 -3.80 10.78 5.98
N LYS A 69 -4.88 10.10 5.57
CA LYS A 69 -4.89 8.64 5.36
C LYS A 69 -5.18 8.24 3.93
N LEU A 70 -4.27 7.45 3.34
CA LEU A 70 -4.56 6.70 2.12
C LEU A 70 -5.00 5.28 2.46
N THR A 71 -5.97 4.79 1.70
CA THR A 71 -6.42 3.41 1.74
C THR A 71 -6.45 2.81 0.35
N VAL A 72 -6.24 1.50 0.25
CA VAL A 72 -6.44 0.72 -0.97
C VAL A 72 -7.04 -0.63 -0.58
N LEU A 73 -7.83 -1.23 -1.47
CA LEU A 73 -8.28 -2.61 -1.29
C LEU A 73 -7.28 -3.57 -1.93
N VAL A 74 -6.82 -4.54 -1.15
CA VAL A 74 -6.01 -5.66 -1.65
C VAL A 74 -6.88 -6.89 -1.84
N LYS A 75 -6.61 -7.67 -2.89
CA LYS A 75 -7.33 -8.90 -3.26
C LYS A 75 -6.37 -10.00 -3.71
N GLY A 76 -6.89 -11.22 -3.87
CA GLY A 76 -6.17 -12.34 -4.47
C GLY A 76 -4.84 -12.69 -3.78
N GLY A 77 -3.87 -13.12 -4.58
CA GLY A 77 -2.57 -13.61 -4.11
C GLY A 77 -2.56 -15.13 -3.90
N SER A 78 -1.40 -15.75 -4.11
CA SER A 78 -1.24 -17.20 -3.98
C SER A 78 -0.76 -17.59 -2.59
N ASP A 79 -1.21 -18.74 -2.07
CA ASP A 79 -0.74 -19.28 -0.80
C ASP A 79 0.80 -19.33 -0.73
N LYS A 80 1.34 -19.03 0.47
CA LYS A 80 2.76 -18.95 0.80
C LYS A 80 3.55 -17.85 0.09
N ASN A 81 2.92 -17.01 -0.72
CA ASN A 81 3.56 -15.84 -1.33
C ASN A 81 3.46 -14.59 -0.46
N GLN A 82 4.32 -13.63 -0.78
CA GLN A 82 4.43 -12.38 -0.05
C GLN A 82 4.60 -11.22 -1.02
N TYR A 83 3.94 -10.13 -0.69
CA TYR A 83 3.84 -8.97 -1.56
C TYR A 83 4.20 -7.71 -0.78
N GLU A 84 4.96 -6.83 -1.41
CA GLU A 84 5.20 -5.47 -0.93
C GLU A 84 4.14 -4.58 -1.55
N ILE A 85 3.34 -3.91 -0.70
CA ILE A 85 2.40 -2.89 -1.13
C ILE A 85 2.95 -1.54 -0.72
N THR A 86 3.21 -0.68 -1.70
CA THR A 86 3.77 0.65 -1.49
C THR A 86 2.70 1.69 -1.75
N LEU A 87 2.38 2.52 -0.75
CA LEU A 87 1.49 3.67 -0.91
C LEU A 87 2.33 4.94 -0.92
N ARG A 88 2.12 5.77 -1.95
CA ARG A 88 2.79 7.07 -2.11
C ARG A 88 1.76 8.18 -2.01
N ALA A 89 1.83 8.93 -0.92
CA ALA A 89 1.00 10.11 -0.69
C ALA A 89 1.67 11.36 -1.29
N TYR A 90 0.96 12.05 -2.17
CA TYR A 90 1.30 13.39 -2.59
C TYR A 90 0.61 14.39 -1.68
N ILE A 91 1.37 15.24 -0.99
CA ILE A 91 0.83 16.32 -0.17
C ILE A 91 0.86 17.62 -0.96
N SER A 92 1.98 17.84 -1.67
CA SER A 92 2.19 18.97 -2.56
C SER A 92 3.22 18.62 -3.64
N ALA A 93 3.52 19.58 -4.52
CA ALA A 93 4.55 19.40 -5.54
C ALA A 93 5.94 19.09 -4.94
N THR A 94 6.22 19.57 -3.72
CA THR A 94 7.51 19.45 -3.05
C THR A 94 7.52 18.47 -1.89
N LYS A 95 6.34 18.02 -1.40
CA LYS A 95 6.23 17.08 -0.29
C LYS A 95 5.48 15.82 -0.72
N LYS A 96 6.19 14.70 -0.67
CA LYS A 96 5.72 13.37 -1.01
C LYS A 96 6.16 12.43 0.09
N LEU A 97 5.28 11.52 0.49
CA LEU A 97 5.53 10.53 1.52
C LEU A 97 5.32 9.14 0.92
N GLU A 98 6.07 8.16 1.40
CA GLU A 98 6.02 6.78 0.94
C GLU A 98 6.09 5.87 2.16
N GLU A 99 5.25 4.84 2.17
CA GLU A 99 5.28 3.79 3.19
C GLU A 99 4.98 2.43 2.54
N ASP A 100 5.60 1.40 3.10
CA ASP A 100 5.51 0.03 2.61
C ASP A 100 4.86 -0.90 3.64
N ILE A 101 3.95 -1.75 3.17
CA ILE A 101 3.34 -2.81 3.96
C ILE A 101 3.63 -4.16 3.31
N ARG A 102 4.06 -5.13 4.13
CA ARG A 102 4.20 -6.53 3.70
C ARG A 102 2.89 -7.28 3.87
N MET A 103 2.33 -7.76 2.78
CA MET A 103 1.21 -8.69 2.77
C MET A 103 1.70 -10.12 2.67
N ILE A 104 1.25 -10.99 3.57
CA ILE A 104 1.60 -12.42 3.59
C ILE A 104 0.33 -13.23 3.36
N VAL A 105 0.28 -14.03 2.29
CA VAL A 105 -0.87 -14.86 1.97
C VAL A 105 -0.65 -16.27 2.52
N ARG A 106 -1.57 -16.75 3.36
CA ARG A 106 -1.55 -18.11 3.91
C ARG A 106 -2.97 -18.65 4.03
N ASP A 107 -3.18 -19.85 3.51
CA ASP A 107 -4.41 -20.65 3.73
C ASP A 107 -4.29 -21.50 5.01
#